data_AF-A0A1B9HYA1-F1
#
_entry.id   AF-A0A1B9HYA1-F1
#
_cell.length_a   1.000
_cell.length_b   1.000
_cell.length_c   1.000
_cell.angle_alpha   90.00
_cell.angle_beta   90.00
_cell.angle_gamma   90.00
#
_symmetry.space_group_name_H-M   'P 1'
#
loop_
_entity.id
_entity.type
_entity.pdbx_description
1 polymer ?
#
loop_
_entity_poly.entity_id
_entity_poly.type
_entity_poly.pdbx_seq_one_letter_code
_entity_poly.pdbx_strand_id
1 'polypeptide(L)'
;MPLIMKETRDPSQLEEGVPLLNDEKETESSNHINNEENNYENLRNVIVQQARSLKDDEQSSAVCIGIFSIILITLIVGCFYWMIQTIISALTSDAGSNFSYNDWSEAKFAKSLEDEARYMKKLLMNNIGPKIGALDGIVVASPSKGEEPFLPDYYYTWTRDSALVHSSLLPSFLSNSYLTSYEWAGPLDDSTENFKDFRLHEDLLRAYIRSQIMIQNGQNPSGGMYNGGLNEPKFNVDGTPFTADWGRPQRDGPALRAMTLIPYAHYLLDRGFLADKKYVKANMYDTMQKTSPGRVIKNDLEEVANGWWKEGFDLWEEVNGYHFFTLIVSMRALQAGATLAHHLNDTGAQEFYSQQAEDIGKSLDQFWKANHGYYVSSLSNLSQERSPRVDLPDREWKDCSLPLSVIHAGDHTSNQVPRYPNISVPYFSATSPQVIATLYKYIQSFDGLYKINSGKSWSDGWALGRYKEDVYDGVGKSTANPWHICTNTIAQSFYLAQQQYYLQGHIEVTNLTQRFWTDVMKNQRDISENAKWSMGTSDFNEALIALRRTGDAFLNISRSATEVGNGRMSEQIDKDNGKPRGARDLTWSYSSFMTAVKARQDSVILIDHI
;
A
#
# COMPACT_ATOMS: atom_id res chain seq x y z
N MET A 1 -4.56 60.78 26.93
CA MET A 1 -4.82 62.24 26.87
C MET A 1 -3.58 62.92 26.29
N PRO A 2 -3.73 63.91 25.40
CA PRO A 2 -3.63 63.61 23.96
C PRO A 2 -2.97 64.73 23.12
N LEU A 3 -2.87 64.51 21.80
CA LEU A 3 -3.03 65.46 20.67
C LEU A 3 -2.94 64.60 19.39
N ILE A 4 -4.00 64.12 18.73
CA ILE A 4 -5.11 64.73 17.94
C ILE A 4 -4.64 65.45 16.65
N MET A 5 -4.90 64.81 15.50
CA MET A 5 -5.71 65.26 14.33
C MET A 5 -5.61 64.15 13.26
N LYS A 6 -6.57 63.25 13.03
CA LYS A 6 -7.83 63.34 12.25
C LYS A 6 -7.74 64.17 10.96
N GLU A 7 -7.82 63.49 9.81
CA GLU A 7 -8.84 63.79 8.80
C GLU A 7 -9.15 62.55 7.94
N THR A 8 -10.45 62.34 7.76
CA THR A 8 -11.17 61.33 6.98
C THR A 8 -11.49 61.87 5.59
N ARG A 9 -11.52 61.03 4.55
CA ARG A 9 -12.52 61.14 3.46
C ARG A 9 -12.71 59.83 2.68
N ASP A 10 -13.96 59.66 2.31
CA ASP A 10 -14.74 58.51 1.82
C ASP A 10 -14.50 58.19 0.33
N PRO A 11 -14.86 56.98 -0.17
CA PRO A 11 -14.56 56.46 -1.49
C PRO A 11 -15.67 56.76 -2.50
N SER A 12 -15.31 57.17 -3.71
CA SER A 12 -16.18 57.08 -4.89
C SER A 12 -15.40 57.33 -6.18
N GLN A 13 -15.73 56.54 -7.22
CA GLN A 13 -15.48 56.79 -8.66
C GLN A 13 -14.06 56.45 -9.16
N LEU A 14 -13.77 55.65 -10.20
CA LEU A 14 -14.49 55.03 -11.34
C LEU A 14 -13.80 53.67 -11.65
N GLU A 15 -14.47 52.55 -11.94
CA GLU A 15 -15.20 52.15 -13.17
C GLU A 15 -14.44 52.32 -14.50
N GLU A 16 -13.93 51.19 -15.01
CA GLU A 16 -13.79 50.78 -16.42
C GLU A 16 -13.35 49.29 -16.36
N GLY A 17 -13.98 48.27 -16.95
CA GLY A 17 -15.05 48.15 -17.93
C GLY A 17 -14.82 46.79 -18.61
N VAL A 18 -15.49 45.73 -18.14
CA VAL A 18 -15.47 44.40 -18.76
C VAL A 18 -16.66 44.30 -19.71
N PRO A 19 -16.49 43.89 -20.98
CA PRO A 19 -17.60 43.40 -21.78
C PRO A 19 -17.52 41.88 -21.97
N LEU A 20 -18.59 41.20 -21.57
CA LEU A 20 -18.93 39.86 -22.03
C LEU A 20 -19.97 39.95 -23.16
N LEU A 21 -19.65 39.23 -24.25
CA LEU A 21 -20.53 38.43 -25.12
C LEU A 21 -21.69 39.10 -25.90
N ASN A 22 -21.64 39.02 -27.23
CA ASN A 22 -22.39 38.00 -27.96
C ASN A 22 -22.06 37.94 -29.47
N ASP A 23 -22.07 36.69 -29.95
CA ASP A 23 -22.47 36.16 -31.27
C ASP A 23 -21.93 36.79 -32.56
N GLU A 24 -21.09 36.02 -33.26
CA GLU A 24 -21.33 35.73 -34.69
C GLU A 24 -20.63 34.44 -35.14
N LYS A 25 -21.21 33.82 -36.16
CA LYS A 25 -21.13 32.43 -36.57
C LYS A 25 -19.89 32.09 -37.43
N GLU A 26 -19.57 30.79 -37.40
CA GLU A 26 -19.04 29.94 -38.49
C GLU A 26 -18.01 30.55 -39.47
N THR A 27 -16.77 30.05 -39.44
CA THR A 27 -16.05 29.58 -40.64
C THR A 27 -14.75 28.84 -40.31
N GLU A 28 -14.69 27.60 -40.82
CA GLU A 28 -13.52 26.91 -41.40
C GLU A 28 -12.33 26.47 -40.53
N SER A 29 -12.39 25.18 -40.18
CA SER A 29 -11.27 24.27 -39.94
C SER A 29 -10.65 23.85 -41.28
N SER A 30 -9.44 24.31 -41.60
CA SER A 30 -8.60 23.72 -42.65
C SER A 30 -7.20 24.35 -42.71
N ASN A 31 -6.32 24.14 -41.71
CA ASN A 31 -4.92 24.59 -41.86
C ASN A 31 -3.83 23.79 -41.12
N HIS A 32 -4.09 22.53 -40.74
CA HIS A 32 -3.04 21.66 -40.17
C HIS A 32 -2.68 20.41 -40.99
N ILE A 33 -3.18 20.29 -42.23
CA ILE A 33 -2.87 19.16 -43.13
C ILE A 33 -1.86 19.53 -44.24
N ASN A 34 -1.67 20.82 -44.56
CA ASN A 34 -0.86 21.23 -45.72
C ASN A 34 0.66 21.39 -45.47
N ASN A 35 1.16 21.11 -44.26
CA ASN A 35 2.60 21.21 -43.96
C ASN A 35 3.34 19.86 -43.91
N GLU A 36 2.63 18.72 -43.93
CA GLU A 36 3.26 17.39 -44.01
C GLU A 36 3.37 16.88 -45.45
N GLU A 37 2.44 17.21 -46.35
CA GLU A 37 2.50 16.78 -47.77
C GLU A 37 3.68 17.42 -48.55
N ASN A 38 4.05 18.66 -48.23
CA ASN A 38 5.18 19.36 -48.87
C ASN A 38 6.56 18.78 -48.51
N ASN A 39 6.68 18.03 -47.41
CA ASN A 39 7.92 17.33 -47.05
C ASN A 39 8.07 15.98 -47.78
N TYR A 40 6.95 15.32 -48.12
CA TYR A 40 6.97 14.07 -48.89
C TYR A 40 7.21 14.28 -50.38
N GLU A 41 6.70 15.35 -51.00
CA GLU A 41 7.01 15.65 -52.41
C GLU A 41 8.48 16.05 -52.62
N ASN A 42 9.08 16.81 -51.70
CA ASN A 42 10.50 17.15 -51.77
C ASN A 42 11.40 15.93 -51.61
N LEU A 43 11.07 15.00 -50.71
CA LEU A 43 11.82 13.75 -50.56
C LEU A 43 11.67 12.84 -51.79
N ARG A 44 10.47 12.77 -52.37
CA ARG A 44 10.21 12.01 -53.59
C ARG A 44 10.96 12.58 -54.80
N ASN A 45 11.05 13.90 -54.93
CA ASN A 45 11.80 14.55 -56.00
C ASN A 45 13.32 14.37 -55.87
N VAL A 46 13.86 14.32 -54.65
CA VAL A 46 15.27 13.99 -54.39
C VAL A 46 15.57 12.52 -54.73
N ILE A 47 14.69 11.59 -54.37
CA ILE A 47 14.82 10.16 -54.70
C ILE A 47 14.71 9.94 -56.23
N VAL A 48 13.81 10.65 -56.92
CA VAL A 48 13.65 10.53 -58.38
C VAL A 48 14.80 11.20 -59.15
N GLN A 49 15.41 12.27 -58.62
CA GLN A 49 16.64 12.84 -59.20
C GLN A 49 17.86 11.93 -59.01
N GLN A 50 18.00 11.27 -57.85
CA GLN A 50 19.07 10.27 -57.63
C GLN A 50 18.86 8.98 -58.44
N ALA A 51 17.61 8.57 -58.69
CA ALA A 51 17.31 7.40 -59.52
C ALA A 51 17.56 7.64 -61.03
N ARG A 52 17.67 8.90 -61.48
CA ARG A 52 17.96 9.24 -62.89
C ARG A 52 19.45 9.38 -63.21
N SER A 53 20.35 9.26 -62.23
CA SER A 53 21.80 9.30 -62.45
C SER A 53 22.49 7.93 -62.41
N LEU A 54 21.75 6.83 -62.42
CA LEU A 54 22.28 5.47 -62.48
C LEU A 54 21.91 4.84 -63.83
N LYS A 55 22.60 5.30 -64.88
CA LYS A 55 22.72 4.57 -66.14
C LYS A 55 24.21 4.28 -66.31
N ASP A 56 24.49 3.00 -66.54
CA ASP A 56 25.79 2.36 -66.72
C ASP A 56 26.48 1.93 -65.41
N ASP A 57 26.14 0.73 -64.92
CA ASP A 57 27.12 -0.27 -64.48
C ASP A 57 26.45 -1.56 -63.95
N GLU A 58 27.12 -2.70 -64.15
CA GLU A 58 26.71 -4.08 -63.81
C GLU A 58 26.36 -4.35 -62.33
N GLN A 59 26.35 -3.35 -61.45
CA GLN A 59 25.99 -3.48 -60.03
C GLN A 59 24.48 -3.51 -59.73
N SER A 60 23.60 -3.17 -60.69
CA SER A 60 22.14 -3.16 -60.47
C SER A 60 21.51 -4.55 -60.33
N SER A 61 22.15 -5.60 -60.84
CA SER A 61 21.64 -6.98 -60.79
C SER A 61 21.74 -7.59 -59.39
N ALA A 62 22.82 -7.28 -58.65
CA ALA A 62 23.07 -7.83 -57.31
C ALA A 62 22.15 -7.21 -56.24
N VAL A 63 21.85 -5.91 -56.36
CA VAL A 63 20.94 -5.20 -55.44
C VAL A 63 19.50 -5.68 -55.61
N CYS A 64 19.05 -5.91 -56.85
CA CYS A 64 17.72 -6.48 -57.11
C CYS A 64 17.57 -7.91 -56.56
N ILE A 65 18.61 -8.75 -56.66
CA ILE A 65 18.61 -10.12 -56.09
C ILE A 65 18.61 -10.07 -54.55
N GLY A 66 19.35 -9.14 -53.94
CA GLY A 66 19.37 -8.95 -52.48
C GLY A 66 18.01 -8.51 -51.93
N ILE A 67 17.35 -7.56 -52.59
CA ILE A 67 16.02 -7.09 -52.20
C ILE A 67 14.97 -8.19 -52.36
N PHE A 68 15.01 -8.97 -53.46
CA PHE A 68 14.12 -10.12 -53.64
C PHE A 68 14.33 -11.20 -52.58
N SER A 69 15.58 -11.46 -52.18
CA SER A 69 15.91 -12.44 -51.13
C SER A 69 15.40 -12.00 -49.76
N ILE A 70 15.51 -10.71 -49.43
CA ILE A 70 14.99 -10.16 -48.17
C ILE A 70 13.46 -10.28 -48.15
N ILE A 71 12.76 -9.86 -49.21
CA ILE A 71 11.30 -9.97 -49.30
C ILE A 71 10.83 -11.43 -49.17
N LEU A 72 11.53 -12.36 -49.80
CA LEU A 72 11.22 -13.79 -49.71
C LEU A 72 11.44 -14.33 -48.29
N ILE A 73 12.51 -13.94 -47.60
CA ILE A 73 12.76 -14.33 -46.21
C ILE A 73 11.70 -13.74 -45.28
N THR A 74 11.32 -12.47 -45.45
CA THR A 74 10.27 -11.85 -44.62
C THR A 74 8.92 -12.53 -44.82
N LEU A 75 8.59 -12.93 -46.05
CA LEU A 75 7.38 -13.71 -46.35
C LEU A 75 7.43 -15.10 -45.73
N ILE A 76 8.57 -15.80 -45.80
CA ILE A 76 8.74 -17.13 -45.19
C ILE A 76 8.64 -17.04 -43.66
N VAL A 77 9.30 -16.07 -43.03
CA VAL A 77 9.23 -15.84 -41.58
C VAL A 77 7.82 -15.45 -41.15
N GLY A 78 7.13 -14.59 -41.93
CA GLY A 78 5.73 -14.25 -41.69
C GLY A 78 4.80 -15.45 -41.78
N CYS A 79 4.97 -16.32 -42.79
CA CYS A 79 4.22 -17.56 -42.94
C CYS A 79 4.51 -18.55 -41.80
N PHE A 80 5.77 -18.70 -41.38
CA PHE A 80 6.14 -19.55 -40.24
C PHE A 80 5.57 -19.00 -38.93
N TYR A 81 5.60 -17.68 -38.72
CA TYR A 81 4.98 -17.03 -37.57
C TYR A 81 3.46 -17.30 -37.56
N TRP A 82 2.79 -17.13 -38.69
CA TRP A 82 1.34 -17.37 -38.78
C TRP A 82 0.98 -18.85 -38.60
N MET A 83 1.80 -19.76 -39.12
CA MET A 83 1.64 -21.21 -38.93
C MET A 83 1.84 -21.60 -37.46
N ILE A 84 2.86 -21.05 -36.78
CA ILE A 84 3.09 -21.26 -35.34
C ILE A 84 1.92 -20.69 -34.53
N GLN A 85 1.42 -19.49 -34.84
CA GLN A 85 0.26 -18.91 -34.18
C GLN A 85 -1.02 -19.73 -34.39
N THR A 86 -1.19 -20.32 -35.57
CA THR A 86 -2.30 -21.22 -35.89
C THR A 86 -2.19 -22.55 -35.13
N ILE A 87 -0.97 -23.10 -35.02
CA ILE A 87 -0.70 -24.32 -34.25
C ILE A 87 -0.87 -24.07 -32.75
N ILE A 88 -0.39 -22.94 -32.22
CA ILE A 88 -0.61 -22.53 -30.83
C ILE A 88 -2.11 -22.38 -30.58
N SER A 89 -2.84 -21.68 -31.45
CA SER A 89 -4.31 -21.52 -31.33
C SER A 89 -5.06 -22.85 -31.41
N ALA A 90 -4.59 -23.80 -32.23
CA ALA A 90 -5.17 -25.13 -32.32
C ALA A 90 -4.85 -25.97 -31.06
N LEU A 91 -3.63 -25.89 -30.52
CA LEU A 91 -3.20 -26.60 -29.32
C LEU A 91 -3.80 -26.00 -28.03
N THR A 92 -4.07 -24.70 -27.98
CA THR A 92 -4.80 -24.06 -26.87
C THR A 92 -6.29 -24.30 -26.95
N SER A 93 -6.85 -24.52 -28.16
CA SER A 93 -8.28 -24.82 -28.32
C SER A 93 -8.70 -26.17 -27.72
N ASP A 94 -7.78 -27.14 -27.61
CA ASP A 94 -8.04 -28.47 -27.02
C ASP A 94 -7.72 -28.57 -25.51
N ALA A 95 -7.07 -27.55 -24.93
CA ALA A 95 -6.86 -27.43 -23.47
C ALA A 95 -7.89 -26.51 -22.79
N GLY A 96 -8.74 -25.84 -23.58
CA GLY A 96 -9.68 -24.80 -23.15
C GLY A 96 -11.15 -25.20 -23.16
N SER A 97 -11.50 -26.45 -22.80
CA SER A 97 -12.91 -26.88 -22.77
C SER A 97 -13.33 -27.42 -21.40
N ASN A 98 -13.33 -26.55 -20.38
CA ASN A 98 -14.22 -26.66 -19.21
C ASN A 98 -14.33 -25.38 -18.34
N PHE A 99 -14.03 -24.19 -18.87
CA PHE A 99 -14.15 -22.92 -18.12
C PHE A 99 -15.18 -21.95 -18.74
N SER A 100 -16.36 -22.46 -19.12
CA SER A 100 -17.43 -21.64 -19.72
C SER A 100 -18.51 -21.19 -18.70
N TYR A 101 -18.40 -21.58 -17.43
CA TYR A 101 -19.30 -21.13 -16.37
C TYR A 101 -18.47 -20.31 -15.38
N ASN A 102 -18.42 -18.97 -15.55
CA ASN A 102 -18.20 -17.93 -14.51
C ASN A 102 -17.55 -16.62 -14.98
N ASP A 103 -17.13 -16.47 -16.24
CA ASP A 103 -16.38 -15.27 -16.67
C ASP A 103 -17.19 -13.96 -16.54
N TRP A 104 -18.47 -14.02 -16.92
CA TRP A 104 -19.39 -12.87 -16.77
C TRP A 104 -19.75 -12.56 -15.31
N SER A 105 -19.82 -13.57 -14.43
CA SER A 105 -20.06 -13.37 -12.99
C SER A 105 -18.83 -12.83 -12.27
N GLU A 106 -17.63 -13.23 -12.69
CA GLU A 106 -16.37 -12.75 -12.14
C GLU A 106 -16.14 -11.28 -12.52
N ALA A 107 -16.34 -10.92 -13.80
CA ALA A 107 -16.28 -9.53 -14.25
C ALA A 107 -17.27 -8.63 -13.50
N LYS A 108 -18.49 -9.11 -13.25
CA LYS A 108 -19.50 -8.39 -12.46
C LYS A 108 -19.08 -8.24 -10.99
N PHE A 109 -18.51 -9.28 -10.40
CA PHE A 109 -18.00 -9.25 -9.03
C PHE A 109 -16.85 -8.25 -8.88
N ALA A 110 -15.85 -8.32 -9.77
CA ALA A 110 -14.73 -7.38 -9.83
C ALA A 110 -15.22 -5.93 -9.98
N LYS A 111 -16.19 -5.68 -10.87
CA LYS A 111 -16.80 -4.36 -11.03
C LYS A 111 -17.51 -3.85 -9.78
N SER A 112 -18.23 -4.73 -9.08
CA SER A 112 -18.88 -4.39 -7.81
C SER A 112 -17.85 -3.97 -6.75
N LEU A 113 -16.72 -4.69 -6.64
CA LEU A 113 -15.65 -4.36 -5.70
C LEU A 113 -15.02 -2.99 -6.01
N GLU A 114 -14.82 -2.66 -7.30
CA GLU A 114 -14.35 -1.34 -7.71
C GLU A 114 -15.30 -0.22 -7.28
N ASP A 115 -16.60 -0.41 -7.51
CA ASP A 115 -17.62 0.58 -7.17
C ASP A 115 -17.67 0.81 -5.66
N GLU A 116 -17.61 -0.27 -4.88
CA GLU A 116 -17.54 -0.22 -3.42
C GLU A 116 -16.25 0.43 -2.93
N ALA A 117 -15.08 0.09 -3.48
CA ALA A 117 -13.81 0.71 -3.10
C ALA A 117 -13.80 2.21 -3.40
N ARG A 118 -14.39 2.64 -4.53
CA ARG A 118 -14.58 4.07 -4.85
C ARG A 118 -15.52 4.75 -3.85
N TYR A 119 -16.57 4.07 -3.41
CA TYR A 119 -17.46 4.58 -2.37
C TYR A 119 -16.75 4.67 -1.01
N MET A 120 -15.98 3.66 -0.61
CA MET A 120 -15.16 3.69 0.61
C MET A 120 -14.14 4.82 0.58
N LYS A 121 -13.50 5.08 -0.58
CA LYS A 121 -12.61 6.24 -0.77
C LYS A 121 -13.33 7.56 -0.51
N LYS A 122 -14.56 7.72 -1.01
CA LYS A 122 -15.38 8.92 -0.76
C LYS A 122 -15.69 9.08 0.74
N LEU A 123 -15.99 7.99 1.45
CA LEU A 123 -16.27 8.03 2.89
C LEU A 123 -15.00 8.34 3.69
N LEU A 124 -13.88 7.71 3.37
CA LEU A 124 -12.55 7.99 3.92
C LEU A 124 -12.18 9.46 3.76
N MET A 125 -12.37 10.04 2.57
CA MET A 125 -12.07 11.45 2.32
C MET A 125 -12.94 12.42 3.15
N ASN A 126 -14.11 11.98 3.64
CA ASN A 126 -14.91 12.80 4.55
C ASN A 126 -14.31 12.89 5.95
N ASN A 127 -13.39 12.00 6.32
CA ASN A 127 -12.72 12.00 7.62
C ASN A 127 -11.39 12.77 7.62
N ILE A 128 -11.06 13.46 6.53
CA ILE A 128 -9.87 14.31 6.43
C ILE A 128 -10.29 15.78 6.53
N GLY A 129 -9.56 16.55 7.32
CA GLY A 129 -9.77 17.98 7.48
C GLY A 129 -9.53 18.75 6.16
N PRO A 130 -10.18 19.92 5.99
CA PRO A 130 -10.96 20.63 7.02
C PRO A 130 -12.43 20.22 7.09
N LYS A 131 -12.93 19.40 6.16
CA LYS A 131 -14.37 19.11 5.99
C LYS A 131 -15.03 18.55 7.25
N ILE A 132 -14.33 17.69 7.98
CA ILE A 132 -14.83 17.07 9.20
C ILE A 132 -14.81 18.02 10.41
N GLY A 133 -14.19 19.20 10.32
CA GLY A 133 -13.95 20.10 11.44
C GLY A 133 -12.62 19.84 12.15
N ALA A 134 -11.69 19.16 11.48
CA ALA A 134 -10.27 19.04 11.86
C ALA A 134 -9.43 20.10 11.12
N LEU A 135 -8.17 20.28 11.50
CA LEU A 135 -7.25 21.09 10.71
C LEU A 135 -6.97 20.45 9.33
N ASP A 136 -6.60 21.29 8.38
CA ASP A 136 -6.25 20.87 7.01
C ASP A 136 -5.16 19.79 7.02
N GLY A 137 -5.40 18.68 6.29
CA GLY A 137 -4.49 17.53 6.24
C GLY A 137 -4.45 16.65 7.50
N ILE A 138 -5.30 16.89 8.50
CA ILE A 138 -5.47 15.97 9.64
C ILE A 138 -6.48 14.87 9.28
N VAL A 139 -6.09 13.63 9.48
CA VAL A 139 -6.99 12.47 9.38
C VAL A 139 -7.58 12.17 10.76
N VAL A 140 -8.91 12.19 10.85
CA VAL A 140 -9.63 11.78 12.05
C VAL A 140 -9.85 10.27 12.00
N ALA A 141 -9.60 9.54 13.09
CA ALA A 141 -9.81 8.09 13.12
C ALA A 141 -11.29 7.72 12.91
N SER A 142 -12.20 8.41 13.58
CA SER A 142 -13.65 8.29 13.39
C SER A 142 -14.39 9.59 13.76
N PRO A 143 -15.54 9.90 13.13
CA PRO A 143 -16.44 10.97 13.57
C PRO A 143 -17.18 10.69 14.90
N SER A 144 -16.90 9.58 15.59
CA SER A 144 -17.49 9.24 16.90
C SER A 144 -16.82 10.07 18.00
N LYS A 145 -17.61 10.76 18.81
CA LYS A 145 -17.20 11.69 19.88
C LYS A 145 -17.61 11.21 21.28
N GLY A 146 -18.02 9.94 21.41
CA GLY A 146 -18.65 9.44 22.64
C GLY A 146 -20.03 10.07 22.89
N GLU A 147 -20.71 10.53 21.83
CA GLU A 147 -21.99 11.23 21.96
C GLU A 147 -23.15 10.33 22.40
N GLU A 148 -22.99 9.01 22.29
CA GLU A 148 -23.95 7.99 22.70
C GLU A 148 -23.22 6.90 23.50
N PRO A 149 -23.88 6.21 24.47
CA PRO A 149 -23.22 5.20 25.32
C PRO A 149 -22.63 4.00 24.57
N PHE A 150 -23.04 3.78 23.33
CA PHE A 150 -22.56 2.69 22.47
C PHE A 150 -21.53 3.14 21.43
N LEU A 151 -21.09 4.42 21.47
CA LEU A 151 -20.05 4.97 20.62
C LEU A 151 -18.84 5.37 21.48
N PRO A 152 -17.61 5.01 21.09
CA PRO A 152 -16.42 5.52 21.74
C PRO A 152 -16.10 6.95 21.27
N ASP A 153 -15.23 7.65 22.00
CA ASP A 153 -14.65 8.92 21.54
C ASP A 153 -13.34 8.67 20.78
N TYR A 154 -13.45 8.66 19.45
CA TYR A 154 -12.35 8.43 18.50
C TYR A 154 -12.11 9.67 17.63
N TYR A 155 -12.62 10.83 18.05
CA TYR A 155 -12.49 12.09 17.33
C TYR A 155 -11.11 12.73 17.61
N TYR A 156 -10.07 12.00 17.25
CA TYR A 156 -8.67 12.37 17.36
C TYR A 156 -7.92 11.94 16.10
N THR A 157 -6.68 12.38 15.97
CA THR A 157 -5.78 11.95 14.92
C THR A 157 -4.67 11.09 15.50
N TRP A 158 -4.52 9.88 14.99
CA TRP A 158 -3.41 8.99 15.33
C TRP A 158 -2.34 9.05 14.25
N THR A 159 -1.08 9.00 14.66
CA THR A 159 0.05 8.98 13.71
C THR A 159 -0.03 7.73 12.81
N ARG A 160 -0.32 6.56 13.38
CA ARG A 160 -0.50 5.29 12.65
C ARG A 160 -1.62 5.39 11.61
N ASP A 161 -2.83 5.69 12.06
CA ASP A 161 -4.03 5.73 11.21
C ASP A 161 -3.87 6.72 10.06
N SER A 162 -3.35 7.92 10.35
CA SER A 162 -3.11 8.95 9.33
C SER A 162 -2.11 8.49 8.28
N ALA A 163 -0.99 7.88 8.70
CA ALA A 163 0.02 7.35 7.79
C ALA A 163 -0.56 6.25 6.88
N LEU A 164 -1.26 5.27 7.46
CA LEU A 164 -1.85 4.16 6.69
C LEU A 164 -2.92 4.64 5.70
N VAL A 165 -3.75 5.62 6.10
CA VAL A 165 -4.74 6.24 5.23
C VAL A 165 -4.06 6.93 4.04
N HIS A 166 -3.06 7.77 4.27
CA HIS A 166 -2.33 8.42 3.19
C HIS A 166 -1.59 7.40 2.30
N SER A 167 -1.00 6.36 2.89
CA SER A 167 -0.36 5.27 2.14
C SER A 167 -1.34 4.59 1.18
N SER A 168 -2.59 4.37 1.59
CA SER A 168 -3.62 3.77 0.72
C SER A 168 -4.08 4.68 -0.43
N LEU A 169 -3.79 5.98 -0.35
CA LEU A 169 -4.11 6.95 -1.40
C LEU A 169 -2.97 7.14 -2.42
N LEU A 170 -1.73 6.81 -2.07
CA LEU A 170 -0.58 6.95 -2.97
C LEU A 170 -0.75 6.32 -4.36
N PRO A 171 -1.32 5.10 -4.52
CA PRO A 171 -1.50 4.50 -5.85
C PRO A 171 -2.45 5.26 -6.77
N SER A 172 -3.19 6.26 -6.26
CA SER A 172 -4.06 7.08 -7.11
C SER A 172 -3.32 8.19 -7.86
N PHE A 173 -2.03 8.41 -7.56
CA PHE A 173 -1.23 9.44 -8.24
C PHE A 173 0.28 9.12 -8.35
N LEU A 174 0.79 8.11 -7.65
CA LEU A 174 2.15 7.60 -7.84
C LEU A 174 2.10 6.27 -8.58
N SER A 175 3.02 6.07 -9.54
CA SER A 175 3.21 4.78 -10.20
C SER A 175 3.75 3.73 -9.22
N ASN A 176 3.55 2.45 -9.55
CA ASN A 176 3.93 1.32 -8.69
C ASN A 176 5.42 1.33 -8.31
N SER A 177 6.29 1.88 -9.15
CA SER A 177 7.74 1.95 -8.87
C SER A 177 8.13 2.84 -7.70
N TYR A 178 7.31 3.83 -7.35
CA TYR A 178 7.52 4.65 -6.15
C TYR A 178 6.99 3.99 -4.89
N LEU A 179 5.99 3.10 -5.01
CA LEU A 179 5.32 2.47 -3.87
C LEU A 179 6.21 1.44 -3.16
N THR A 180 7.25 0.95 -3.81
CA THR A 180 8.31 0.09 -3.25
C THR A 180 9.59 0.90 -3.00
N SER A 181 9.49 1.98 -2.21
CA SER A 181 10.58 2.96 -2.02
C SER A 181 11.92 2.40 -1.52
N TYR A 182 11.91 1.28 -0.78
CA TYR A 182 13.12 0.57 -0.35
C TYR A 182 13.87 -0.15 -1.50
N GLU A 183 13.26 -0.28 -2.67
CA GLU A 183 13.86 -0.78 -3.91
C GLU A 183 14.01 0.31 -4.98
N TRP A 184 13.81 1.59 -4.62
CA TRP A 184 13.88 2.69 -5.58
C TRP A 184 15.19 2.65 -6.38
N ALA A 185 15.05 2.54 -7.71
CA ALA A 185 16.16 2.31 -8.64
C ALA A 185 16.48 3.52 -9.53
N GLY A 186 15.83 4.66 -9.32
CA GLY A 186 15.94 5.82 -10.21
C GLY A 186 14.61 6.17 -10.88
N PRO A 187 14.58 7.30 -11.61
CA PRO A 187 13.42 7.67 -12.40
C PRO A 187 13.12 6.59 -13.44
N LEU A 188 11.90 6.08 -13.45
CA LEU A 188 11.40 5.23 -14.52
C LEU A 188 10.58 6.06 -15.52
N ASP A 189 10.66 5.70 -16.79
CA ASP A 189 9.85 6.26 -17.87
C ASP A 189 8.44 5.67 -17.78
N ASP A 190 7.60 6.21 -16.89
CA ASP A 190 6.18 5.84 -16.79
C ASP A 190 5.31 7.06 -17.17
N SER A 191 4.62 6.95 -18.30
CA SER A 191 3.94 8.05 -18.98
C SER A 191 2.43 8.12 -18.69
N THR A 192 1.96 7.48 -17.62
CA THR A 192 0.52 7.35 -17.34
C THR A 192 0.02 8.31 -16.24
N GLU A 193 0.04 9.63 -16.49
CA GLU A 193 -0.52 10.62 -15.55
C GLU A 193 -2.03 10.88 -15.80
N ASN A 194 -2.89 10.53 -14.83
CA ASN A 194 -4.26 11.03 -14.77
C ASN A 194 -4.31 12.37 -14.01
N PHE A 195 -4.18 13.48 -14.75
CA PHE A 195 -3.92 14.84 -14.23
C PHE A 195 -4.92 15.42 -13.21
N LYS A 196 -6.18 14.97 -13.16
CA LYS A 196 -7.20 15.55 -12.25
C LYS A 196 -7.14 14.95 -10.85
N ASP A 197 -7.12 13.62 -10.76
CA ASP A 197 -6.97 12.93 -9.47
C ASP A 197 -5.59 13.20 -8.88
N PHE A 198 -4.56 13.32 -9.73
CA PHE A 198 -3.20 13.65 -9.33
C PHE A 198 -3.11 14.92 -8.46
N ARG A 199 -3.66 16.05 -8.92
CA ARG A 199 -3.57 17.35 -8.20
C ARG A 199 -4.24 17.30 -6.83
N LEU A 200 -5.43 16.70 -6.73
CA LEU A 200 -6.17 16.62 -5.48
C LEU A 200 -5.38 15.84 -4.41
N HIS A 201 -4.80 14.69 -4.77
CA HIS A 201 -4.08 13.85 -3.80
C HIS A 201 -2.70 14.43 -3.46
N GLU A 202 -2.03 15.12 -4.39
CA GLU A 202 -0.79 15.85 -4.10
C GLU A 202 -1.04 16.97 -3.08
N ASP A 203 -2.06 17.81 -3.28
CA ASP A 203 -2.41 18.90 -2.37
C ASP A 203 -2.76 18.38 -0.97
N LEU A 204 -3.51 17.28 -0.91
CA LEU A 204 -3.85 16.60 0.33
C LEU A 204 -2.61 16.09 1.07
N LEU A 205 -1.65 15.48 0.36
CA LEU A 205 -0.42 15.00 0.97
C LEU A 205 0.47 16.15 1.46
N ARG A 206 0.52 17.28 0.73
CA ARG A 206 1.22 18.50 1.17
C ARG A 206 0.54 19.12 2.41
N ALA A 207 -0.78 19.07 2.50
CA ALA A 207 -1.52 19.49 3.70
C ALA A 207 -1.20 18.58 4.89
N TYR A 208 -1.16 17.26 4.67
CA TYR A 208 -0.70 16.30 5.68
C TYR A 208 0.72 16.61 6.15
N ILE A 209 1.70 16.76 5.24
CA ILE A 209 3.08 17.14 5.61
C ILE A 209 3.08 18.40 6.49
N ARG A 210 2.31 19.43 6.13
CA ARG A 210 2.21 20.67 6.92
C ARG A 210 1.66 20.42 8.32
N SER A 211 0.63 19.58 8.47
CA SER A 211 0.08 19.22 9.78
C SER A 211 1.08 18.41 10.62
N GLN A 212 1.85 17.53 9.99
CA GLN A 212 2.89 16.74 10.67
C GLN A 212 4.07 17.59 11.15
N ILE A 213 4.44 18.65 10.41
CA ILE A 213 5.45 19.63 10.86
C ILE A 213 5.01 20.27 12.19
N MET A 214 3.75 20.67 12.30
CA MET A 214 3.22 21.27 13.52
C MET A 214 3.25 20.28 14.68
N ILE A 215 2.77 19.04 14.44
CA ILE A 215 2.74 17.97 15.44
C ILE A 215 4.13 17.61 15.96
N GLN A 216 5.11 17.38 15.06
CA GLN A 216 6.47 17.00 15.46
C GLN A 216 7.20 18.11 16.24
N ASN A 217 6.90 19.37 15.96
CA ASN A 217 7.52 20.51 16.65
C ASN A 217 6.97 20.72 18.08
N GLY A 218 5.78 20.18 18.37
CA GLY A 218 5.10 20.35 19.65
C GLY A 218 5.69 19.50 20.77
N GLN A 219 5.52 19.95 22.00
CA GLN A 219 5.73 19.13 23.21
C GLN A 219 4.46 18.36 23.53
N ASN A 220 4.58 17.11 23.95
CA ASN A 220 3.48 16.25 24.35
C ASN A 220 3.91 15.34 25.52
N PRO A 221 3.02 14.51 26.09
CA PRO A 221 3.37 13.67 27.24
C PRO A 221 4.48 12.64 26.98
N SER A 222 4.69 12.20 25.73
CA SER A 222 5.84 11.35 25.35
C SER A 222 7.17 12.13 25.22
N GLY A 223 7.13 13.46 25.25
CA GLY A 223 8.28 14.36 25.17
C GLY A 223 8.14 15.39 24.04
N GLY A 224 9.27 15.92 23.60
CA GLY A 224 9.38 16.77 22.42
C GLY A 224 10.20 16.12 21.32
N MET A 225 10.49 16.89 20.28
CA MET A 225 11.16 16.44 19.07
C MET A 225 12.50 15.70 19.29
N TYR A 226 13.22 16.00 20.39
CA TYR A 226 14.55 15.45 20.67
C TYR A 226 14.57 14.34 21.73
N ASN A 227 13.44 14.05 22.37
CA ASN A 227 13.38 13.16 23.53
C ASN A 227 12.10 12.32 23.60
N GLY A 228 11.57 11.91 22.43
CA GLY A 228 10.53 10.87 22.33
C GLY A 228 9.15 11.35 21.90
N GLY A 229 8.92 12.66 21.76
CA GLY A 229 7.62 13.24 21.41
C GLY A 229 7.06 12.78 20.05
N LEU A 230 7.91 12.30 19.15
CA LEU A 230 7.48 11.75 17.86
C LEU A 230 6.70 10.44 17.99
N ASN A 231 6.87 9.71 19.10
CA ASN A 231 6.17 8.46 19.38
C ASN A 231 4.85 8.66 20.14
N GLU A 232 4.37 9.90 20.29
CA GLU A 232 3.04 10.14 20.85
C GLU A 232 1.99 9.53 19.91
N PRO A 233 1.09 8.65 20.40
CA PRO A 233 0.18 7.92 19.53
C PRO A 233 -0.80 8.84 18.80
N LYS A 234 -1.37 9.80 19.53
CA LYS A 234 -2.50 10.61 19.07
C LYS A 234 -2.47 12.05 19.55
N PHE A 235 -3.19 12.89 18.81
CA PHE A 235 -3.35 14.32 19.04
C PHE A 235 -4.81 14.71 18.88
N ASN A 236 -5.20 15.86 19.41
CA ASN A 236 -6.50 16.44 19.10
C ASN A 236 -6.59 16.78 17.61
N VAL A 237 -7.80 16.90 17.07
CA VAL A 237 -8.00 17.14 15.63
C VAL A 237 -7.51 18.52 15.15
N ASP A 238 -7.16 19.40 16.09
CA ASP A 238 -6.50 20.68 15.85
C ASP A 238 -4.96 20.60 15.96
N GLY A 239 -4.40 19.39 16.01
CA GLY A 239 -2.96 19.14 16.14
C GLY A 239 -2.38 19.41 17.53
N THR A 240 -3.19 19.85 18.49
CA THR A 240 -2.71 20.05 19.86
C THR A 240 -2.48 18.71 20.59
N PRO A 241 -1.57 18.67 21.58
CA PRO A 241 -1.28 17.44 22.33
C PRO A 241 -2.50 16.88 23.07
N PHE A 242 -2.69 15.56 23.00
CA PHE A 242 -3.61 14.85 23.89
C PHE A 242 -2.93 14.60 25.23
N THR A 243 -3.44 15.22 26.31
CA THR A 243 -2.72 15.30 27.60
C THR A 243 -3.18 14.28 28.65
N ALA A 244 -4.25 13.54 28.40
CA ALA A 244 -4.74 12.53 29.34
C ALA A 244 -3.94 11.21 29.27
N ASP A 245 -4.16 10.33 30.24
CA ASP A 245 -3.54 9.01 30.30
C ASP A 245 -3.85 8.18 29.05
N TRP A 246 -2.82 7.48 28.56
CA TRP A 246 -2.89 6.70 27.32
C TRP A 246 -1.74 5.69 27.25
N GLY A 247 -1.90 4.63 26.46
CA GLY A 247 -0.84 3.68 26.15
C GLY A 247 0.23 4.30 25.25
N ARG A 248 1.15 5.06 25.84
CA ARG A 248 2.25 5.79 25.18
C ARG A 248 3.61 5.38 25.73
N PRO A 249 4.70 5.44 24.94
CA PRO A 249 4.75 5.78 23.51
C PRO A 249 4.30 4.61 22.62
N GLN A 250 3.95 4.88 21.36
CA GLN A 250 3.79 3.88 20.30
C GLN A 250 4.80 4.15 19.18
N ARG A 251 5.69 3.19 18.93
CA ARG A 251 6.90 3.41 18.12
C ARG A 251 6.73 3.07 16.64
N ASP A 252 5.57 2.57 16.24
CA ASP A 252 5.22 2.29 14.84
C ASP A 252 4.87 3.57 14.07
N GLY A 253 4.32 4.58 14.75
CA GLY A 253 3.86 5.84 14.14
C GLY A 253 4.92 6.54 13.27
N PRO A 254 6.10 6.91 13.81
CA PRO A 254 7.17 7.53 13.03
C PRO A 254 7.60 6.70 11.82
N ALA A 255 7.73 5.38 11.98
CA ALA A 255 8.11 4.47 10.90
C ALA A 255 7.07 4.47 9.76
N LEU A 256 5.79 4.32 10.09
CA LEU A 256 4.70 4.36 9.11
C LEU A 256 4.59 5.72 8.41
N ARG A 257 4.76 6.82 9.14
CA ARG A 257 4.76 8.17 8.57
C ARG A 257 5.92 8.36 7.59
N ALA A 258 7.13 7.93 7.94
CA ALA A 258 8.27 7.94 7.03
C ALA A 258 8.01 7.10 5.77
N MET A 259 7.56 5.84 5.92
CA MET A 259 7.23 4.97 4.78
C MET A 259 6.19 5.56 3.84
N THR A 260 5.23 6.32 4.38
CA THR A 260 4.19 6.99 3.58
C THR A 260 4.73 8.17 2.78
N LEU A 261 5.70 8.92 3.33
CA LEU A 261 6.17 10.18 2.74
C LEU A 261 7.38 9.99 1.80
N ILE A 262 8.20 8.95 1.98
CA ILE A 262 9.38 8.68 1.16
C ILE A 262 9.05 8.44 -0.33
N PRO A 263 8.01 7.67 -0.71
CA PRO A 263 7.59 7.53 -2.11
C PRO A 263 7.41 8.88 -2.82
N TYR A 264 6.74 9.81 -2.13
CA TYR A 264 6.51 11.14 -2.64
C TYR A 264 7.78 11.99 -2.70
N ALA A 265 8.70 11.83 -1.75
CA ALA A 265 10.01 12.48 -1.79
C ALA A 265 10.80 12.06 -3.04
N HIS A 266 10.85 10.76 -3.35
CA HIS A 266 11.47 10.25 -4.57
C HIS A 266 10.83 10.83 -5.82
N TYR A 267 9.49 10.79 -5.91
CA TYR A 267 8.76 11.37 -7.02
C TYR A 267 9.11 12.85 -7.25
N LEU A 268 9.11 13.67 -6.20
CA LEU A 268 9.48 15.08 -6.28
C LEU A 268 10.93 15.30 -6.75
N LEU A 269 11.86 14.47 -6.29
CA LEU A 269 13.26 14.57 -6.68
C LEU A 269 13.47 14.17 -8.16
N ASP A 270 12.77 13.12 -8.61
CA ASP A 270 12.84 12.58 -9.97
C ASP A 270 12.23 13.52 -11.02
N ARG A 271 11.20 14.30 -10.67
CA ARG A 271 10.73 15.40 -11.54
C ARG A 271 11.79 16.46 -11.83
N GLY A 272 12.82 16.57 -10.99
CA GLY A 272 13.98 17.42 -11.22
C GLY A 272 13.76 18.93 -11.03
N PHE A 273 12.53 19.40 -10.79
CA PHE A 273 12.23 20.82 -10.62
C PHE A 273 12.93 21.42 -9.38
N LEU A 274 13.46 22.64 -9.52
CA LEU A 274 14.13 23.33 -8.41
C LEU A 274 13.19 23.59 -7.22
N ALA A 275 11.91 23.87 -7.48
CA ALA A 275 10.90 24.07 -6.45
C ALA A 275 10.68 22.80 -5.62
N ASP A 276 10.68 21.63 -6.25
CA ASP A 276 10.51 20.34 -5.58
C ASP A 276 11.70 20.00 -4.70
N LYS A 277 12.93 20.16 -5.21
CA LYS A 277 14.15 19.97 -4.42
C LYS A 277 14.18 20.89 -3.19
N LYS A 278 13.77 22.15 -3.36
CA LYS A 278 13.63 23.10 -2.24
C LYS A 278 12.53 22.67 -1.26
N TYR A 279 11.40 22.18 -1.75
CA TYR A 279 10.30 21.72 -0.91
C TYR A 279 10.70 20.50 -0.07
N VAL A 280 11.32 19.48 -0.67
CA VAL A 280 11.85 18.30 0.03
C VAL A 280 12.84 18.75 1.10
N LYS A 281 13.80 19.61 0.75
CA LYS A 281 14.77 20.14 1.72
C LYS A 281 14.10 20.90 2.86
N ALA A 282 13.06 21.69 2.60
CA ALA A 282 12.45 22.57 3.59
C ALA A 282 11.39 21.90 4.48
N ASN A 283 10.83 20.75 4.07
CA ASN A 283 9.67 20.16 4.75
C ASN A 283 9.83 18.67 5.09
N MET A 284 10.77 17.97 4.45
CA MET A 284 10.82 16.51 4.48
C MET A 284 12.18 16.00 4.97
N TYR A 285 13.27 16.36 4.29
CA TYR A 285 14.60 15.82 4.58
C TYR A 285 15.71 16.84 4.28
N ASP A 286 16.60 17.10 5.25
CA ASP A 286 17.77 17.97 5.08
C ASP A 286 19.04 17.24 5.53
N THR A 287 20.02 17.15 4.63
CA THR A 287 21.25 16.38 4.84
C THR A 287 22.20 17.03 5.85
N MET A 288 21.98 18.31 6.17
CA MET A 288 22.87 19.07 7.07
C MET A 288 22.50 18.97 8.55
N GLN A 289 21.36 18.37 8.88
CA GLN A 289 20.78 18.35 10.22
C GLN A 289 20.32 16.93 10.55
N LYS A 290 20.65 16.42 11.75
CA LYS A 290 20.10 15.14 12.22
C LYS A 290 18.61 15.29 12.54
N THR A 291 18.27 16.19 13.44
CA THR A 291 16.87 16.46 13.83
C THR A 291 16.65 17.96 13.87
N SER A 292 15.64 18.47 13.18
CA SER A 292 15.35 19.91 13.12
C SER A 292 13.87 20.19 12.83
N PRO A 293 13.34 21.36 13.28
CA PRO A 293 11.95 21.69 13.04
C PRO A 293 11.60 21.68 11.55
N GLY A 294 10.51 20.99 11.21
CA GLY A 294 10.00 20.94 9.84
C GLY A 294 10.72 19.99 8.89
N ARG A 295 11.43 18.96 9.36
CA ARG A 295 11.99 17.89 8.49
C ARG A 295 11.31 16.56 8.79
N VAL A 296 10.07 16.40 8.33
CA VAL A 296 9.19 15.31 8.80
C VAL A 296 9.84 13.93 8.66
N ILE A 297 10.32 13.58 7.47
CA ILE A 297 10.95 12.29 7.20
C ILE A 297 12.25 12.13 7.99
N LYS A 298 13.14 13.13 7.96
CA LYS A 298 14.44 13.03 8.64
C LYS A 298 14.26 12.84 10.15
N ASN A 299 13.35 13.60 10.77
CA ASN A 299 13.07 13.50 12.20
C ASN A 299 12.52 12.10 12.57
N ASP A 300 11.58 11.57 11.78
CA ASP A 300 11.03 10.23 12.00
C ASP A 300 12.11 9.15 11.86
N LEU A 301 12.95 9.22 10.83
CA LEU A 301 14.03 8.25 10.62
C LEU A 301 15.07 8.29 11.75
N GLU A 302 15.44 9.47 12.26
CA GLU A 302 16.33 9.57 13.42
C GLU A 302 15.68 9.01 14.70
N GLU A 303 14.39 9.24 14.94
CA GLU A 303 13.69 8.67 16.09
C GLU A 303 13.66 7.14 16.02
N VAL A 304 13.31 6.58 14.86
CA VAL A 304 13.26 5.12 14.64
C VAL A 304 14.66 4.51 14.80
N ALA A 305 15.66 5.06 14.11
CA ALA A 305 17.03 4.53 14.11
C ALA A 305 17.68 4.55 15.50
N ASN A 306 17.28 5.49 16.38
CA ASN A 306 17.83 5.62 17.73
C ASN A 306 16.90 5.10 18.84
N GLY A 307 15.76 4.49 18.49
CA GLY A 307 14.68 4.19 19.43
C GLY A 307 14.05 2.81 19.30
N TRP A 308 14.29 2.07 18.21
CA TRP A 308 13.61 0.82 17.93
C TRP A 308 13.80 -0.28 19.00
N TRP A 309 14.90 -0.27 19.75
CA TRP A 309 15.21 -1.23 20.82
C TRP A 309 14.59 -0.91 22.18
N LYS A 310 13.85 0.20 22.30
CA LYS A 310 13.16 0.61 23.53
C LYS A 310 11.75 0.02 23.52
N GLU A 311 11.22 -0.34 24.70
CA GLU A 311 9.82 -0.76 24.79
C GLU A 311 8.85 0.39 24.42
N GLY A 312 7.65 0.00 24.03
CA GLY A 312 6.52 0.88 23.76
C GLY A 312 5.24 0.07 23.68
N PHE A 313 4.10 0.72 23.57
CA PHE A 313 2.81 0.06 23.40
C PHE A 313 2.65 -0.50 21.98
N ASP A 314 1.91 -1.60 21.86
CA ASP A 314 1.53 -2.21 20.60
C ASP A 314 0.56 -1.35 19.79
N LEU A 315 0.31 -1.75 18.54
CA LEU A 315 -0.64 -1.06 17.65
C LEU A 315 -2.08 -1.01 18.17
N TRP A 316 -2.41 -1.87 19.15
CA TRP A 316 -3.70 -1.91 19.83
C TRP A 316 -3.75 -1.06 21.09
N GLU A 317 -2.64 -0.41 21.44
CA GLU A 317 -2.53 0.58 22.52
C GLU A 317 -2.66 -0.03 23.93
N GLU A 318 -2.38 -1.33 24.08
CA GLU A 318 -2.74 -2.13 25.25
C GLU A 318 -1.56 -2.72 26.00
N VAL A 319 -0.55 -3.18 25.28
CA VAL A 319 0.57 -3.95 25.84
C VAL A 319 1.86 -3.18 25.61
N ASN A 320 2.57 -2.86 26.69
CA ASN A 320 3.92 -2.33 26.60
C ASN A 320 4.93 -3.47 26.44
N GLY A 321 5.68 -3.48 25.34
CA GLY A 321 6.78 -4.42 25.11
C GLY A 321 7.47 -4.23 23.77
N TYR A 322 7.84 -5.35 23.15
CA TYR A 322 8.50 -5.38 21.85
C TYR A 322 7.63 -6.13 20.85
N HIS A 323 7.18 -5.44 19.82
CA HIS A 323 6.11 -5.93 18.94
C HIS A 323 6.64 -6.18 17.53
N PHE A 324 6.25 -7.32 16.95
CA PHE A 324 6.68 -7.73 15.62
C PHE A 324 6.30 -6.66 14.57
N PHE A 325 5.05 -6.19 14.60
CA PHE A 325 4.54 -5.16 13.70
C PHE A 325 5.36 -3.88 13.77
N THR A 326 5.61 -3.37 14.98
CA THR A 326 6.41 -2.16 15.20
C THR A 326 7.83 -2.29 14.64
N LEU A 327 8.48 -3.43 14.88
CA LEU A 327 9.85 -3.66 14.42
C LEU A 327 9.91 -3.83 12.90
N ILE A 328 9.04 -4.62 12.29
CA ILE A 328 9.11 -4.85 10.85
C ILE A 328 8.80 -3.59 10.03
N VAL A 329 7.85 -2.74 10.47
CA VAL A 329 7.63 -1.43 9.81
C VAL A 329 8.79 -0.47 10.06
N SER A 330 9.43 -0.51 11.24
CA SER A 330 10.65 0.26 11.53
C SER A 330 11.81 -0.15 10.62
N MET A 331 12.01 -1.45 10.41
CA MET A 331 13.01 -1.97 9.49
C MET A 331 12.78 -1.45 8.07
N ARG A 332 11.54 -1.51 7.59
CA ARG A 332 11.17 -1.05 6.25
C ARG A 332 11.27 0.47 6.09
N ALA A 333 10.91 1.23 7.11
CA ALA A 333 11.11 2.67 7.16
C ALA A 333 12.60 3.03 7.03
N LEU A 334 13.49 2.33 7.73
CA LEU A 334 14.92 2.56 7.65
C LEU A 334 15.54 2.12 6.32
N GLN A 335 15.05 1.04 5.70
CA GLN A 335 15.45 0.66 4.34
C GLN A 335 15.06 1.73 3.32
N ALA A 336 13.82 2.22 3.36
CA ALA A 336 13.37 3.33 2.53
C ALA A 336 14.12 4.65 2.86
N GLY A 337 14.46 4.85 4.13
CA GLY A 337 15.28 5.98 4.57
C GLY A 337 16.69 5.94 3.99
N ALA A 338 17.30 4.76 3.92
CA ALA A 338 18.61 4.56 3.32
C ALA A 338 18.61 4.83 1.81
N THR A 339 17.57 4.41 1.07
CA THR A 339 17.45 4.70 -0.36
C THR A 339 17.26 6.20 -0.63
N LEU A 340 16.48 6.90 0.20
CA LEU A 340 16.33 8.35 0.12
C LEU A 340 17.62 9.09 0.48
N ALA A 341 18.29 8.69 1.57
CA ALA A 341 19.57 9.25 1.97
C ALA A 341 20.62 9.10 0.85
N HIS A 342 20.66 7.94 0.21
CA HIS A 342 21.50 7.71 -0.97
C HIS A 342 21.16 8.66 -2.13
N HIS A 343 19.87 8.79 -2.50
CA HIS A 343 19.44 9.73 -3.56
C HIS A 343 19.91 11.16 -3.23
N LEU A 344 19.87 11.57 -1.97
CA LEU A 344 20.28 12.89 -1.51
C LEU A 344 21.80 13.04 -1.26
N ASN A 345 22.60 12.01 -1.51
CA ASN A 345 24.04 11.94 -1.22
C ASN A 345 24.39 12.14 0.28
N ASP A 346 23.52 11.69 1.19
CA ASP A 346 23.75 11.64 2.65
C ASP A 346 24.27 10.25 3.06
N THR A 347 25.53 9.98 2.71
CA THR A 347 26.12 8.64 2.85
C THR A 347 26.21 8.18 4.30
N GLY A 348 26.44 9.10 5.25
CA GLY A 348 26.48 8.77 6.67
C GLY A 348 25.12 8.29 7.22
N ALA A 349 24.03 8.97 6.84
CA ALA A 349 22.69 8.52 7.21
C ALA A 349 22.30 7.23 6.48
N GLN A 350 22.67 7.10 5.20
CA GLN A 350 22.46 5.88 4.43
C GLN A 350 23.06 4.65 5.14
N GLU A 351 24.35 4.72 5.51
CA GLU A 351 25.04 3.64 6.22
C GLU A 351 24.41 3.35 7.58
N PHE A 352 24.11 4.40 8.36
CA PHE A 352 23.50 4.26 9.67
C PHE A 352 22.11 3.58 9.61
N TYR A 353 21.22 4.05 8.74
CA TYR A 353 19.89 3.47 8.59
C TYR A 353 19.94 2.04 8.08
N SER A 354 20.86 1.74 7.15
CA SER A 354 21.07 0.37 6.65
C SER A 354 21.49 -0.57 7.78
N GLN A 355 22.43 -0.15 8.64
CA GLN A 355 22.88 -0.95 9.78
C GLN A 355 21.75 -1.16 10.80
N GLN A 356 20.98 -0.12 11.11
CA GLN A 356 19.86 -0.24 12.04
C GLN A 356 18.76 -1.17 11.50
N ALA A 357 18.46 -1.12 10.20
CA ALA A 357 17.53 -2.05 9.57
C ALA A 357 18.01 -3.51 9.67
N GLU A 358 19.30 -3.77 9.44
CA GLU A 358 19.90 -5.10 9.58
C GLU A 358 19.78 -5.64 11.02
N ASP A 359 20.02 -4.79 12.02
CA ASP A 359 19.95 -5.18 13.44
C ASP A 359 18.51 -5.45 13.91
N ILE A 360 17.53 -4.70 13.40
CA ILE A 360 16.11 -5.04 13.57
C ILE A 360 15.83 -6.39 12.93
N GLY A 361 16.35 -6.62 11.72
CA GLY A 361 16.15 -7.87 10.99
C GLY A 361 16.56 -9.10 11.82
N LYS A 362 17.77 -9.07 12.39
CA LYS A 362 18.27 -10.10 13.32
C LYS A 362 17.36 -10.30 14.56
N SER A 363 16.66 -9.25 14.97
CA SER A 363 15.76 -9.31 16.13
C SER A 363 14.41 -9.95 15.79
N LEU A 364 13.93 -9.85 14.55
CA LEU A 364 12.66 -10.42 14.10
C LEU A 364 12.65 -11.96 14.17
N ASP A 365 13.79 -12.62 14.01
CA ASP A 365 13.91 -14.08 14.11
C ASP A 365 13.49 -14.61 15.49
N GLN A 366 13.63 -13.81 16.56
CA GLN A 366 13.26 -14.19 17.93
C GLN A 366 11.75 -14.37 18.11
N PHE A 367 10.94 -13.81 17.22
CA PHE A 367 9.48 -13.92 17.27
C PHE A 367 8.98 -15.26 16.70
N TRP A 368 9.77 -15.95 15.87
CA TRP A 368 9.41 -17.30 15.43
C TRP A 368 9.54 -18.29 16.59
N LYS A 369 8.45 -18.97 16.95
CA LYS A 369 8.46 -20.04 17.96
C LYS A 369 8.34 -21.38 17.28
N ALA A 370 9.49 -21.99 16.93
CA ALA A 370 9.56 -23.25 16.19
C ALA A 370 8.78 -24.40 16.85
N ASN A 371 8.76 -24.46 18.18
CA ASN A 371 7.99 -25.42 18.96
C ASN A 371 6.47 -25.22 18.84
N HIS A 372 6.01 -24.01 18.51
CA HIS A 372 4.60 -23.70 18.30
C HIS A 372 4.22 -23.69 16.81
N GLY A 373 5.19 -23.47 15.92
CA GLY A 373 4.99 -23.39 14.47
C GLY A 373 4.34 -22.09 13.99
N TYR A 374 4.49 -20.99 14.73
CA TYR A 374 4.03 -19.65 14.32
C TYR A 374 4.89 -18.52 14.92
N TYR A 375 4.81 -17.32 14.31
CA TYR A 375 5.37 -16.09 14.89
C TYR A 375 4.46 -15.56 15.99
N VAL A 376 5.02 -15.25 17.17
CA VAL A 376 4.29 -14.51 18.20
C VAL A 376 4.29 -13.02 17.87
N SER A 377 3.26 -12.27 18.26
CA SER A 377 3.20 -10.81 17.99
C SER A 377 4.04 -9.96 18.94
N SER A 378 4.33 -10.42 20.16
CA SER A 378 5.06 -9.65 21.17
C SER A 378 6.09 -10.48 21.93
N LEU A 379 7.17 -9.82 22.38
CA LEU A 379 8.22 -10.38 23.22
C LEU A 379 8.44 -9.53 24.48
N SER A 380 8.81 -10.20 25.57
CA SER A 380 9.16 -9.55 26.84
C SER A 380 10.52 -8.85 26.81
N ASN A 381 11.38 -9.22 25.87
CA ASN A 381 12.70 -8.64 25.69
C ASN A 381 13.17 -8.87 24.25
N LEU A 382 14.02 -7.97 23.77
CA LEU A 382 14.91 -8.26 22.65
C LEU A 382 16.24 -8.71 23.26
N SER A 383 16.88 -9.74 22.72
CA SER A 383 18.18 -10.25 23.21
C SER A 383 19.35 -9.29 22.93
N GLN A 384 19.14 -7.98 23.11
CA GLN A 384 20.13 -6.93 23.01
C GLN A 384 20.52 -6.43 24.41
N GLU A 385 21.79 -6.06 24.59
CA GLU A 385 22.30 -5.51 25.86
C GLU A 385 21.53 -4.28 26.36
N ARG A 386 20.77 -3.61 25.49
CA ARG A 386 20.07 -2.34 25.75
C ARG A 386 18.56 -2.48 26.01
N SER A 387 17.98 -3.68 25.94
CA SER A 387 16.54 -3.90 26.04
C SER A 387 16.14 -4.57 27.36
N PRO A 388 15.55 -3.83 28.32
CA PRO A 388 15.10 -4.41 29.58
C PRO A 388 13.99 -5.44 29.35
N ARG A 389 13.88 -6.41 30.27
CA ARG A 389 12.74 -7.33 30.28
C ARG A 389 11.50 -6.59 30.80
N VAL A 390 10.39 -6.72 30.09
CA VAL A 390 9.06 -6.26 30.47
C VAL A 390 8.13 -7.43 30.80
N ASP A 391 7.16 -7.18 31.65
CA ASP A 391 6.10 -8.14 31.95
C ASP A 391 5.01 -8.07 30.88
N LEU A 392 4.67 -9.23 30.32
CA LEU A 392 3.60 -9.36 29.34
C LEU A 392 2.41 -10.13 29.94
N PRO A 393 1.17 -9.80 29.54
CA PRO A 393 0.00 -10.60 29.91
C PRO A 393 0.10 -12.01 29.33
N ASP A 394 -0.60 -12.96 29.96
CA ASP A 394 -0.74 -14.31 29.42
C ASP A 394 -1.64 -14.30 28.18
N ARG A 395 -1.04 -14.51 27.00
CA ARG A 395 -1.70 -14.57 25.69
C ARG A 395 -0.98 -15.58 24.82
N GLU A 396 -1.68 -16.15 23.84
CA GLU A 396 -1.05 -17.01 22.82
C GLU A 396 -0.31 -16.22 21.74
N TRP A 397 -0.50 -14.89 21.69
CA TRP A 397 0.14 -13.95 20.75
C TRP A 397 -0.09 -14.28 19.28
N LYS A 398 -1.22 -14.94 18.98
CA LYS A 398 -1.78 -15.07 17.62
C LYS A 398 -2.65 -13.85 17.37
N ASP A 399 -2.09 -12.89 16.66
CA ASP A 399 -2.63 -11.55 16.58
C ASP A 399 -2.71 -11.08 15.13
N CYS A 400 -3.76 -10.32 14.82
CA CYS A 400 -3.98 -9.60 13.57
C CYS A 400 -2.83 -8.64 13.21
N SER A 401 -2.01 -8.24 14.17
CA SER A 401 -0.76 -7.50 13.93
C SER A 401 0.19 -8.24 12.97
N LEU A 402 0.15 -9.58 12.93
CA LEU A 402 1.01 -10.42 12.11
C LEU A 402 0.59 -10.39 10.62
N PRO A 403 -0.68 -10.61 10.25
CA PRO A 403 -1.12 -10.34 8.88
C PRO A 403 -0.99 -8.86 8.49
N LEU A 404 -1.21 -7.92 9.42
CA LEU A 404 -0.97 -6.49 9.16
C LEU A 404 0.50 -6.21 8.81
N SER A 405 1.42 -6.95 9.43
CA SER A 405 2.84 -6.88 9.11
C SER A 405 3.12 -7.29 7.67
N VAL A 406 2.46 -8.33 7.15
CA VAL A 406 2.61 -8.78 5.75
C VAL A 406 2.23 -7.67 4.78
N ILE A 407 1.10 -6.99 5.02
CA ILE A 407 0.57 -6.02 4.06
C ILE A 407 1.21 -4.63 4.16
N HIS A 408 1.74 -4.25 5.33
CA HIS A 408 2.29 -2.90 5.56
C HIS A 408 3.81 -2.83 5.53
N ALA A 409 4.52 -3.92 5.80
CA ALA A 409 5.96 -3.99 5.59
C ALA A 409 6.32 -4.17 4.10
N GLY A 410 5.36 -4.49 3.24
CA GLY A 410 5.62 -4.80 1.84
C GLY A 410 6.12 -6.23 1.66
N ASP A 411 5.52 -6.90 0.68
CA ASP A 411 5.65 -8.34 0.48
C ASP A 411 6.84 -8.70 -0.42
N HIS A 412 7.34 -7.78 -1.26
CA HIS A 412 8.44 -8.08 -2.17
C HIS A 412 9.73 -8.40 -1.40
N THR A 413 9.96 -9.69 -1.20
CA THR A 413 11.22 -10.28 -0.81
C THR A 413 12.03 -10.47 -2.08
N SER A 414 12.54 -9.39 -2.64
CA SER A 414 13.81 -9.57 -3.31
C SER A 414 14.82 -9.97 -2.23
N ASN A 415 15.46 -11.13 -2.38
CA ASN A 415 16.59 -11.56 -1.53
C ASN A 415 17.80 -10.61 -1.66
N GLN A 416 17.68 -9.55 -2.46
CA GLN A 416 18.66 -8.53 -2.69
C GLN A 416 17.93 -7.21 -2.89
N VAL A 417 18.17 -6.20 -2.05
CA VAL A 417 17.99 -4.83 -2.58
C VAL A 417 19.14 -4.67 -3.57
N PRO A 418 18.92 -4.65 -4.91
CA PRO A 418 20.00 -4.84 -5.89
C PRO A 418 21.14 -3.83 -5.76
N ARG A 419 20.86 -2.70 -5.10
CA ARG A 419 21.79 -1.60 -4.83
C ARG A 419 22.58 -1.75 -3.51
N TYR A 420 22.24 -2.70 -2.63
CA TYR A 420 22.85 -2.89 -1.30
C TYR A 420 23.03 -4.39 -0.96
N PRO A 421 24.07 -5.06 -1.47
CA PRO A 421 24.25 -6.51 -1.41
C PRO A 421 24.50 -7.09 0.00
N ASN A 422 24.70 -6.23 1.01
CA ASN A 422 25.03 -6.65 2.38
C ASN A 422 23.83 -6.60 3.35
N ILE A 423 22.63 -6.25 2.88
CA ILE A 423 21.44 -6.19 3.74
C ILE A 423 20.74 -7.54 3.70
N SER A 424 20.86 -8.31 4.79
CA SER A 424 20.00 -9.48 5.02
C SER A 424 18.63 -8.99 5.49
N VAL A 425 17.60 -9.23 4.68
CA VAL A 425 16.20 -8.97 5.06
C VAL A 425 15.60 -10.27 5.57
N PRO A 426 15.05 -10.33 6.79
CA PRO A 426 14.33 -11.52 7.25
C PRO A 426 13.22 -11.87 6.26
N TYR A 427 13.15 -13.16 5.93
CA TYR A 427 12.18 -13.66 4.94
C TYR A 427 10.79 -13.77 5.57
N PHE A 428 10.07 -12.65 5.59
CA PHE A 428 8.67 -12.52 6.02
C PHE A 428 7.76 -12.17 4.83
N SER A 429 7.83 -12.98 3.76
CA SER A 429 6.94 -12.85 2.59
C SER A 429 5.65 -13.67 2.79
N ALA A 430 4.60 -13.29 2.08
CA ALA A 430 3.32 -13.98 2.05
C ALA A 430 3.40 -15.42 1.54
N THR A 431 4.48 -15.83 0.88
CA THR A 431 4.72 -17.22 0.43
C THR A 431 5.62 -18.02 1.36
N SER A 432 6.19 -17.39 2.38
CA SER A 432 7.00 -18.05 3.41
C SER A 432 6.17 -19.10 4.17
N PRO A 433 6.64 -20.36 4.30
CA PRO A 433 5.94 -21.38 5.05
C PRO A 433 5.60 -20.99 6.49
N GLN A 434 6.51 -20.26 7.15
CA GLN A 434 6.33 -19.75 8.51
C GLN A 434 5.23 -18.68 8.57
N VAL A 435 5.13 -17.83 7.54
CA VAL A 435 4.09 -16.80 7.45
C VAL A 435 2.74 -17.44 7.17
N ILE A 436 2.63 -18.32 6.17
CA ILE A 436 1.39 -19.06 5.89
C ILE A 436 0.90 -19.83 7.12
N ALA A 437 1.79 -20.52 7.83
CA ALA A 437 1.45 -21.21 9.07
C ALA A 437 0.97 -20.25 10.16
N THR A 438 1.57 -19.07 10.27
CA THR A 438 1.15 -18.03 11.22
C THR A 438 -0.24 -17.50 10.89
N LEU A 439 -0.50 -17.16 9.62
CA LEU A 439 -1.82 -16.74 9.14
C LEU A 439 -2.87 -17.81 9.45
N TYR A 440 -2.56 -19.06 9.14
CA TYR A 440 -3.43 -20.20 9.43
C TYR A 440 -3.72 -20.34 10.92
N LYS A 441 -2.69 -20.36 11.79
CA LYS A 441 -2.88 -20.49 13.24
C LYS A 441 -3.65 -19.32 13.84
N TYR A 442 -3.47 -18.11 13.34
CA TYR A 442 -4.25 -16.93 13.71
C TYR A 442 -5.72 -17.11 13.33
N ILE A 443 -6.04 -17.47 12.08
CA ILE A 443 -7.42 -17.73 11.64
C ILE A 443 -8.07 -18.82 12.50
N GLN A 444 -7.37 -19.93 12.71
CA GLN A 444 -7.86 -21.06 13.52
C GLN A 444 -8.12 -20.69 14.98
N SER A 445 -7.49 -19.64 15.51
CA SER A 445 -7.74 -19.20 16.90
C SER A 445 -9.16 -18.67 17.14
N PHE A 446 -9.91 -18.37 16.07
CA PHE A 446 -11.30 -17.91 16.12
C PHE A 446 -12.34 -19.03 15.91
N ASP A 447 -11.91 -20.28 15.76
CA ASP A 447 -12.85 -21.41 15.63
C ASP A 447 -13.76 -21.51 16.86
N GLY A 448 -15.07 -21.57 16.62
CA GLY A 448 -16.09 -21.58 17.67
C GLY A 448 -16.21 -20.30 18.51
N LEU A 449 -15.40 -19.27 18.28
CA LEU A 449 -15.38 -18.06 19.13
C LEU A 449 -16.53 -17.10 18.81
N TYR A 450 -16.83 -16.89 17.53
CA TYR A 450 -17.86 -15.97 17.07
C TYR A 450 -19.02 -16.71 16.41
N LYS A 451 -20.24 -16.44 16.89
CA LYS A 451 -21.44 -17.13 16.41
C LYS A 451 -21.68 -16.93 14.91
N ILE A 452 -21.33 -15.76 14.35
CA ILE A 452 -21.44 -15.47 12.91
C ILE A 452 -20.61 -16.40 12.01
N ASN A 453 -19.61 -17.08 12.57
CA ASN A 453 -18.77 -18.07 11.88
C ASN A 453 -19.35 -19.49 11.95
N SER A 454 -20.42 -19.72 12.73
CA SER A 454 -20.96 -21.05 12.99
C SER A 454 -21.39 -21.78 11.72
N GLY A 455 -20.99 -23.04 11.60
CA GLY A 455 -21.37 -23.91 10.49
C GLY A 455 -20.62 -23.65 9.17
N LYS A 456 -19.57 -22.82 9.17
CA LYS A 456 -18.73 -22.54 8.00
C LYS A 456 -17.32 -23.07 8.20
N SER A 457 -16.70 -23.58 7.12
CA SER A 457 -15.24 -23.73 7.10
C SER A 457 -14.59 -22.35 7.08
N TRP A 458 -13.42 -22.22 7.71
CA TRP A 458 -12.65 -20.97 7.66
C TRP A 458 -12.27 -20.58 6.22
N SER A 459 -12.08 -21.56 5.34
CA SER A 459 -11.75 -21.36 3.92
C SER A 459 -12.90 -20.75 3.12
N ASP A 460 -14.13 -20.76 3.66
CA ASP A 460 -15.32 -20.10 3.14
C ASP A 460 -15.54 -18.72 3.79
N GLY A 461 -14.55 -18.19 4.50
CA GLY A 461 -14.53 -16.87 5.11
C GLY A 461 -15.10 -16.84 6.53
N TRP A 462 -14.29 -16.35 7.47
CA TRP A 462 -14.70 -16.06 8.84
C TRP A 462 -14.54 -14.56 9.14
N ALA A 463 -15.41 -14.03 9.99
CA ALA A 463 -15.18 -12.75 10.63
C ALA A 463 -14.07 -12.92 11.68
N LEU A 464 -13.03 -12.10 11.62
CA LEU A 464 -11.85 -12.19 12.49
C LEU A 464 -11.67 -10.91 13.32
N GLY A 465 -11.23 -11.05 14.58
CA GLY A 465 -10.95 -9.93 15.49
C GLY A 465 -9.45 -9.63 15.63
N ARG A 466 -9.05 -8.88 16.65
CA ARG A 466 -7.61 -8.55 16.87
C ARG A 466 -6.80 -9.78 17.31
N TYR A 467 -7.22 -10.41 18.40
CA TYR A 467 -6.64 -11.63 18.95
C TYR A 467 -7.71 -12.33 19.81
N LYS A 468 -7.56 -13.62 20.10
CA LYS A 468 -8.66 -14.42 20.70
C LYS A 468 -8.96 -14.03 22.16
N GLU A 469 -7.96 -13.54 22.90
CA GLU A 469 -8.07 -13.14 24.30
C GLU A 469 -8.63 -11.71 24.47
N ASP A 470 -9.02 -11.07 23.36
CA ASP A 470 -9.51 -9.71 23.36
C ASP A 470 -10.83 -9.59 24.15
N VAL A 471 -10.95 -8.48 24.88
CA VAL A 471 -12.13 -8.13 25.67
C VAL A 471 -12.72 -6.78 25.28
N TYR A 472 -12.10 -6.03 24.37
CA TYR A 472 -12.61 -4.73 23.93
C TYR A 472 -13.83 -4.88 23.02
N ASP A 473 -14.97 -4.37 23.45
CA ASP A 473 -16.27 -4.54 22.78
C ASP A 473 -16.64 -3.40 21.81
N GLY A 474 -15.71 -2.46 21.61
CA GLY A 474 -15.87 -1.26 20.76
C GLY A 474 -16.18 0.02 21.56
N VAL A 475 -16.42 -0.08 22.87
CA VAL A 475 -16.59 1.08 23.76
C VAL A 475 -15.89 0.87 25.10
N GLY A 476 -16.02 -0.31 25.68
CA GLY A 476 -15.44 -0.71 26.95
C GLY A 476 -14.87 -2.13 26.89
N LYS A 477 -14.78 -2.78 28.05
CA LYS A 477 -14.25 -4.14 28.18
C LYS A 477 -15.37 -5.11 28.57
N SER A 478 -15.78 -5.96 27.65
CA SER A 478 -16.67 -7.08 27.90
C SER A 478 -16.26 -8.30 27.07
N THR A 479 -16.85 -8.50 25.90
CA THR A 479 -16.49 -9.55 24.97
C THR A 479 -16.18 -8.94 23.61
N ALA A 480 -15.01 -9.27 23.07
CA ALA A 480 -14.58 -8.76 21.79
C ALA A 480 -15.47 -9.20 20.63
N ASN A 481 -15.33 -8.45 19.54
CA ASN A 481 -16.02 -8.69 18.28
C ASN A 481 -15.00 -8.85 17.14
N PRO A 482 -15.42 -9.39 15.99
CA PRO A 482 -14.68 -9.25 14.75
C PRO A 482 -14.45 -7.80 14.32
N TRP A 483 -13.43 -7.56 13.50
CA TRP A 483 -13.02 -6.27 12.96
C TRP A 483 -12.97 -6.32 11.44
N HIS A 484 -13.41 -5.24 10.79
CA HIS A 484 -13.28 -5.10 9.33
C HIS A 484 -11.81 -5.17 8.89
N ILE A 485 -10.93 -4.44 9.60
CA ILE A 485 -9.49 -4.38 9.29
C ILE A 485 -8.88 -5.78 9.29
N CYS A 486 -9.10 -6.56 10.34
CA CYS A 486 -8.51 -7.89 10.48
C CYS A 486 -9.04 -8.90 9.46
N THR A 487 -10.32 -8.79 9.11
CA THR A 487 -10.95 -9.63 8.08
C THR A 487 -10.43 -9.27 6.68
N ASN A 488 -10.37 -7.96 6.35
CA ASN A 488 -9.84 -7.46 5.07
C ASN A 488 -8.34 -7.76 4.91
N THR A 489 -7.57 -7.69 5.99
CA THR A 489 -6.13 -7.95 5.97
C THR A 489 -5.83 -9.38 5.56
N ILE A 490 -6.59 -10.37 6.06
CA ILE A 490 -6.42 -11.77 5.62
C ILE A 490 -6.73 -11.95 4.14
N ALA A 491 -7.78 -11.29 3.63
CA ALA A 491 -8.06 -11.30 2.19
C ALA A 491 -6.86 -10.73 1.40
N GLN A 492 -6.35 -9.56 1.81
CA GLN A 492 -5.19 -8.94 1.19
C GLN A 492 -3.94 -9.82 1.24
N SER A 493 -3.64 -10.46 2.38
CA SER A 493 -2.50 -11.38 2.51
C SER A 493 -2.59 -12.56 1.54
N PHE A 494 -3.78 -13.09 1.26
CA PHE A 494 -3.94 -14.18 0.28
C PHE A 494 -3.83 -13.72 -1.17
N TYR A 495 -4.27 -12.51 -1.52
CA TYR A 495 -4.04 -11.94 -2.86
C TYR A 495 -2.54 -11.68 -3.10
N LEU A 496 -1.84 -11.21 -2.07
CA LEU A 496 -0.39 -11.04 -2.11
C LEU A 496 0.34 -12.38 -2.27
N ALA A 497 0.00 -13.40 -1.46
CA ALA A 497 0.54 -14.75 -1.62
C ALA A 497 0.27 -15.32 -3.02
N GLN A 498 -0.92 -15.10 -3.57
CA GLN A 498 -1.28 -15.52 -4.92
C GLN A 498 -0.37 -14.87 -5.96
N GLN A 499 -0.21 -13.55 -5.90
CA GLN A 499 0.67 -12.79 -6.80
C GLN A 499 2.11 -13.30 -6.74
N GLN A 500 2.61 -13.54 -5.53
CA GLN A 500 3.98 -13.96 -5.32
C GLN A 500 4.26 -15.39 -5.76
N TYR A 501 3.37 -16.34 -5.46
CA TYR A 501 3.52 -17.70 -5.95
C TYR A 501 3.50 -17.75 -7.48
N TYR A 502 2.69 -16.89 -8.12
CA TYR A 502 2.72 -16.74 -9.58
C TYR A 502 4.09 -16.27 -10.07
N LEU A 503 4.65 -15.20 -9.50
CA LEU A 503 5.98 -14.67 -9.87
C LEU A 503 7.12 -15.67 -9.60
N GLN A 504 7.03 -16.44 -8.52
CA GLN A 504 7.98 -17.49 -8.16
C GLN A 504 7.87 -18.73 -9.07
N GLY A 505 6.70 -18.94 -9.69
CA GLY A 505 6.44 -20.03 -10.62
C GLY A 505 6.38 -21.42 -10.00
N HIS A 506 6.35 -21.53 -8.67
CA HIS A 506 6.16 -22.81 -7.97
C HIS A 506 5.66 -22.63 -6.53
N ILE A 507 5.05 -23.68 -6.00
CA ILE A 507 4.61 -23.81 -4.61
C ILE A 507 5.23 -25.10 -4.04
N GLU A 508 5.94 -24.99 -2.92
CA GLU A 508 6.42 -26.14 -2.17
C GLU A 508 5.59 -26.33 -0.89
N VAL A 509 4.92 -27.48 -0.78
CA VAL A 509 4.16 -27.84 0.42
C VAL A 509 5.10 -28.38 1.47
N THR A 510 5.06 -27.80 2.66
CA THR A 510 5.85 -28.22 3.82
C THR A 510 4.94 -28.80 4.90
N ASN A 511 5.52 -29.41 5.93
CA ASN A 511 4.76 -29.79 7.13
C ASN A 511 4.04 -28.60 7.80
N LEU A 512 4.59 -27.39 7.71
CA LEU A 512 3.98 -26.17 8.24
C LEU A 512 2.73 -25.75 7.46
N THR A 513 2.71 -26.00 6.14
CA THR A 513 1.67 -25.49 5.22
C THR A 513 0.71 -26.56 4.71
N GLN A 514 0.98 -27.84 4.94
CA GLN A 514 0.16 -28.95 4.43
C GLN A 514 -1.31 -28.77 4.82
N ARG A 515 -1.61 -28.56 6.12
CA ARG A 515 -2.99 -28.43 6.57
C ARG A 515 -3.70 -27.21 5.98
N PHE A 516 -2.99 -26.09 5.86
CA PHE A 516 -3.50 -24.90 5.19
C PHE A 516 -3.92 -25.22 3.75
N TRP A 517 -3.03 -25.86 2.98
CA TRP A 517 -3.32 -26.25 1.61
C TRP A 517 -4.46 -27.25 1.51
N THR A 518 -4.52 -28.24 2.41
CA THR A 518 -5.62 -29.23 2.46
C THR A 518 -6.97 -28.53 2.64
N ASP A 519 -7.06 -27.56 3.55
CA ASP A 519 -8.29 -26.83 3.82
C ASP A 519 -8.65 -25.88 2.65
N VAL A 520 -7.70 -25.10 2.12
CA VAL A 520 -7.93 -24.12 1.01
C VAL A 520 -8.33 -24.83 -0.29
N MET A 521 -7.77 -26.02 -0.53
CA MET A 521 -8.12 -26.91 -1.64
C MET A 521 -9.37 -27.77 -1.35
N LYS A 522 -10.14 -27.43 -0.30
CA LYS A 522 -11.44 -28.01 0.06
C LYS A 522 -11.43 -29.52 0.31
N ASN A 523 -10.35 -30.07 0.86
CA ASN A 523 -10.22 -31.49 1.18
C ASN A 523 -10.56 -32.43 -0.01
N GLN A 524 -10.37 -31.97 -1.25
CA GLN A 524 -10.72 -32.76 -2.43
C GLN A 524 -9.74 -33.92 -2.68
N ARG A 525 -8.55 -33.86 -2.07
CA ARG A 525 -7.48 -34.86 -2.18
C ARG A 525 -6.53 -34.77 -1.00
N ASP A 526 -5.85 -35.88 -0.71
CA ASP A 526 -4.74 -35.92 0.23
C ASP A 526 -3.52 -35.22 -0.40
N ILE A 527 -3.06 -34.15 0.25
CA ILE A 527 -1.89 -33.38 -0.19
C ILE A 527 -0.67 -33.91 0.53
N SER A 528 0.28 -34.49 -0.21
CA SER A 528 1.54 -35.00 0.37
C SER A 528 2.35 -33.86 0.99
N GLU A 529 2.96 -34.14 2.14
CA GLU A 529 4.10 -33.35 2.61
C GLU A 529 5.20 -33.40 1.53
N ASN A 530 5.80 -32.27 1.20
CA ASN A 530 6.80 -32.10 0.12
C ASN A 530 6.26 -32.15 -1.32
N ALA A 531 4.94 -32.04 -1.52
CA ALA A 531 4.41 -31.80 -2.85
C ALA A 531 5.01 -30.52 -3.46
N LYS A 532 5.39 -30.59 -4.74
CA LYS A 532 5.88 -29.46 -5.51
C LYS A 532 4.94 -29.22 -6.67
N TRP A 533 4.33 -28.05 -6.71
CA TRP A 533 3.44 -27.64 -7.79
C TRP A 533 4.13 -26.54 -8.57
N SER A 534 4.42 -26.80 -9.84
CA SER A 534 5.10 -25.84 -10.71
C SER A 534 4.13 -25.18 -11.67
N MET A 535 4.48 -23.98 -12.14
CA MET A 535 3.75 -23.27 -13.18
C MET A 535 3.46 -24.18 -14.38
N GLY A 536 2.22 -24.13 -14.88
CA GLY A 536 1.71 -25.00 -15.95
C GLY A 536 1.09 -26.31 -15.49
N THR A 537 1.20 -26.68 -14.21
CA THR A 537 0.47 -27.84 -13.65
C THR A 537 -0.94 -27.45 -13.20
N SER A 538 -1.88 -28.40 -13.24
CA SER A 538 -3.24 -28.20 -12.71
C SER A 538 -3.23 -27.80 -11.24
N ASP A 539 -2.33 -28.40 -10.46
CA ASP A 539 -2.23 -28.20 -9.01
C ASP A 539 -1.81 -26.78 -8.66
N PHE A 540 -0.85 -26.24 -9.41
CA PHE A 540 -0.39 -24.87 -9.23
C PHE A 540 -1.50 -23.87 -9.58
N ASN A 541 -2.15 -24.04 -10.72
CA ASN A 541 -3.24 -23.16 -11.16
C ASN A 541 -4.43 -23.21 -10.18
N GLU A 542 -4.80 -24.42 -9.75
CA GLU A 542 -5.88 -24.60 -8.78
C GLU A 542 -5.54 -23.98 -7.42
N ALA A 543 -4.30 -24.08 -6.95
CA ALA A 543 -3.84 -23.45 -5.71
C ALA A 543 -3.94 -21.92 -5.77
N LEU A 544 -3.55 -21.30 -6.89
CA LEU A 544 -3.70 -19.84 -7.08
C LEU A 544 -5.17 -19.42 -7.09
N ILE A 545 -6.04 -20.16 -7.78
CA ILE A 545 -7.48 -19.91 -7.79
C ILE A 545 -8.06 -20.10 -6.38
N ALA A 546 -7.61 -21.10 -5.64
CA ALA A 546 -8.08 -21.38 -4.29
C ALA A 546 -7.69 -20.27 -3.31
N LEU A 547 -6.47 -19.71 -3.39
CA LEU A 547 -6.07 -18.52 -2.65
C LEU A 547 -6.98 -17.31 -2.95
N ARG A 548 -7.22 -17.00 -4.23
CA ARG A 548 -8.12 -15.91 -4.65
C ARG A 548 -9.53 -16.11 -4.09
N ARG A 549 -10.08 -17.31 -4.27
CA ARG A 549 -11.43 -17.67 -3.79
C ARG A 549 -11.55 -17.54 -2.28
N THR A 550 -10.55 -18.00 -1.52
CA THR A 550 -10.55 -17.86 -0.06
C THR A 550 -10.40 -16.40 0.36
N GLY A 551 -9.55 -15.62 -0.31
CA GLY A 551 -9.47 -14.16 -0.11
C GLY A 551 -10.81 -13.47 -0.34
N ASP A 552 -11.50 -13.79 -1.45
CA ASP A 552 -12.83 -13.26 -1.78
C ASP A 552 -13.87 -13.60 -0.71
N ALA A 553 -13.77 -14.80 -0.13
CA ALA A 553 -14.66 -15.24 0.93
C ALA A 553 -14.50 -14.38 2.20
N PHE A 554 -13.26 -14.08 2.61
CA PHE A 554 -12.99 -13.15 3.71
C PHE A 554 -13.45 -11.73 3.38
N LEU A 555 -13.15 -11.23 2.18
CA LEU A 555 -13.57 -9.88 1.77
C LEU A 555 -15.10 -9.74 1.78
N ASN A 556 -15.82 -10.78 1.36
CA ASN A 556 -17.29 -10.81 1.38
C ASN A 556 -17.88 -10.73 2.79
N ILE A 557 -17.21 -11.22 3.84
CA ILE A 557 -17.67 -11.02 5.23
C ILE A 557 -17.74 -9.52 5.56
N SER A 558 -16.69 -8.78 5.21
CA SER A 558 -16.61 -7.33 5.41
C SER A 558 -17.66 -6.58 4.57
N ARG A 559 -17.89 -7.02 3.33
CA ARG A 559 -18.94 -6.46 2.45
C ARG A 559 -20.34 -6.67 3.03
N SER A 560 -20.66 -7.88 3.47
CA SER A 560 -21.96 -8.17 4.10
C SER A 560 -22.18 -7.34 5.37
N ALA A 561 -21.16 -7.21 6.22
CA ALA A 561 -21.26 -6.34 7.40
C ALA A 561 -21.45 -4.86 7.02
N THR A 562 -20.79 -4.40 5.94
CA THR A 562 -20.94 -3.05 5.40
C THR A 562 -22.35 -2.81 4.86
N GLU A 563 -22.95 -3.79 4.17
CA GLU A 563 -24.33 -3.73 3.69
C GLU A 563 -25.32 -3.63 4.86
N VAL A 564 -25.16 -4.47 5.89
CA VAL A 564 -25.93 -4.38 7.15
C VAL A 564 -25.73 -3.01 7.81
N GLY A 565 -24.55 -2.40 7.65
CA GLY A 565 -24.22 -1.05 8.08
C GLY A 565 -24.65 0.09 7.14
N ASN A 566 -25.57 -0.16 6.20
CA ASN A 566 -26.05 0.82 5.22
C ASN A 566 -24.92 1.42 4.35
N GLY A 567 -23.98 0.57 3.95
CA GLY A 567 -22.84 0.96 3.13
C GLY A 567 -21.68 1.61 3.91
N ARG A 568 -21.71 1.62 5.24
CA ARG A 568 -20.68 2.26 6.08
C ARG A 568 -19.94 1.21 6.91
N MET A 569 -18.65 1.44 7.16
CA MET A 569 -17.81 0.53 7.95
C MET A 569 -17.54 1.14 9.33
N SER A 570 -17.90 0.42 10.38
CA SER A 570 -17.47 0.71 11.74
C SER A 570 -16.09 0.10 12.02
N GLU A 571 -15.61 0.27 13.25
CA GLU A 571 -14.45 -0.43 13.77
C GLU A 571 -14.70 -1.95 13.83
N GLN A 572 -15.82 -2.35 14.44
CA GLN A 572 -16.13 -3.73 14.74
C GLN A 572 -17.40 -4.21 14.04
N ILE A 573 -17.52 -5.53 13.90
CA ILE A 573 -18.67 -6.26 13.36
C ILE A 573 -19.23 -7.11 14.49
N ASP A 574 -20.48 -6.92 14.89
CA ASP A 574 -21.12 -7.69 15.96
C ASP A 574 -20.96 -9.21 15.73
N LYS A 575 -20.36 -9.90 16.71
CA LYS A 575 -20.01 -11.32 16.61
C LYS A 575 -21.20 -12.27 16.41
N ASP A 576 -22.41 -11.82 16.71
CA ASP A 576 -23.63 -12.64 16.67
C ASP A 576 -24.47 -12.39 15.43
N ASN A 577 -24.56 -11.13 14.98
CA ASN A 577 -25.51 -10.73 13.94
C ASN A 577 -24.91 -9.88 12.81
N GLY A 578 -23.62 -9.53 12.86
CA GLY A 578 -22.93 -8.81 11.81
C GLY A 578 -23.24 -7.31 11.72
N LYS A 579 -23.99 -6.75 12.66
CA LYS A 579 -24.27 -5.30 12.70
C LYS A 579 -23.04 -4.49 13.07
N PRO A 580 -22.95 -3.22 12.64
CA PRO A 580 -21.89 -2.31 13.08
C PRO A 580 -21.79 -2.17 14.60
N ARG A 581 -20.56 -2.19 15.13
CA ARG A 581 -20.22 -1.97 16.55
C ARG A 581 -18.95 -1.10 16.68
N GLY A 582 -18.83 -0.43 17.82
CA GLY A 582 -17.71 0.47 18.11
C GLY A 582 -17.75 1.77 17.29
N ALA A 583 -16.58 2.37 17.06
CA ALA A 583 -16.46 3.63 16.35
C ALA A 583 -17.10 3.54 14.95
N ARG A 584 -18.04 4.43 14.62
CA ARG A 584 -18.65 4.49 13.28
C ARG A 584 -17.67 5.07 12.27
N ASP A 585 -17.80 4.72 11.00
CA ASP A 585 -17.00 5.35 9.93
C ASP A 585 -15.50 5.35 10.23
N LEU A 586 -14.97 4.21 10.68
CA LEU A 586 -13.55 4.12 11.02
C LEU A 586 -12.72 4.26 9.74
N THR A 587 -11.85 5.27 9.68
CA THR A 587 -11.10 5.61 8.47
C THR A 587 -10.18 4.47 8.02
N TRP A 588 -9.58 3.74 8.97
CA TRP A 588 -8.76 2.58 8.67
C TRP A 588 -9.58 1.38 8.16
N SER A 589 -10.83 1.19 8.60
CA SER A 589 -11.71 0.18 8.00
C SER A 589 -11.92 0.43 6.51
N TYR A 590 -12.21 1.68 6.12
CA TYR A 590 -12.33 2.06 4.70
C TYR A 590 -11.03 1.82 3.92
N SER A 591 -9.90 2.25 4.48
CA SER A 591 -8.58 2.08 3.87
C SER A 591 -8.25 0.59 3.66
N SER A 592 -8.48 -0.26 4.65
CA SER A 592 -8.20 -1.70 4.58
C SER A 592 -9.00 -2.42 3.50
N PHE A 593 -10.25 -2.00 3.26
CA PHE A 593 -11.05 -2.56 2.17
C PHE A 593 -10.50 -2.14 0.81
N MET A 594 -10.17 -0.85 0.66
CA MET A 594 -9.61 -0.31 -0.58
C MET A 594 -8.30 -1.01 -0.97
N THR A 595 -7.39 -1.22 -0.01
CA THR A 595 -6.11 -1.88 -0.28
C THR A 595 -6.27 -3.37 -0.60
N ALA A 596 -7.22 -4.05 0.05
CA ALA A 596 -7.54 -5.45 -0.28
C ALA A 596 -8.12 -5.58 -1.70
N VAL A 597 -9.04 -4.70 -2.10
CA VAL A 597 -9.59 -4.68 -3.47
C VAL A 597 -8.50 -4.40 -4.49
N LYS A 598 -7.60 -3.44 -4.23
CA LYS A 598 -6.46 -3.18 -5.12
C LYS A 598 -5.55 -4.41 -5.24
N ALA A 599 -5.18 -5.04 -4.14
CA ALA A 599 -4.31 -6.23 -4.17
C ALA A 599 -4.95 -7.38 -4.97
N ARG A 600 -6.28 -7.56 -4.87
CA ARG A 600 -7.03 -8.51 -5.70
C ARG A 600 -6.94 -8.16 -7.19
N GLN A 601 -7.13 -6.89 -7.54
CA GLN A 601 -7.04 -6.45 -8.93
C GLN A 601 -5.65 -6.68 -9.51
N ASP A 602 -4.62 -6.28 -8.76
CA ASP A 602 -3.22 -6.45 -9.16
C ASP A 602 -2.89 -7.95 -9.35
N SER A 603 -3.41 -8.84 -8.49
CA SER A 603 -3.20 -10.28 -8.65
C SER A 603 -3.94 -10.87 -9.85
N VAL A 604 -5.19 -10.45 -10.10
CA VAL A 604 -5.99 -10.87 -11.26
C VAL A 604 -5.35 -10.41 -12.57
N ILE A 605 -4.95 -9.14 -12.68
CA ILE A 605 -4.30 -8.60 -13.89
C ILE A 605 -3.02 -9.36 -14.19
N LEU A 606 -2.21 -9.65 -13.17
CA LEU A 606 -0.95 -10.37 -13.38
C LEU A 606 -1.15 -11.79 -13.91
N ILE A 607 -2.18 -12.48 -13.45
CA ILE A 607 -2.40 -13.91 -13.72
C ILE A 607 -3.23 -14.13 -14.99
N ASP A 608 -4.21 -13.28 -15.25
CA ASP A 608 -5.17 -13.46 -16.35
C ASP A 608 -4.74 -12.73 -17.66
N HIS A 609 -3.59 -12.04 -17.70
CA HIS A 609 -3.06 -11.34 -18.89
C HIS A 609 -1.79 -11.97 -19.50
N ILE A 610 -1.43 -13.19 -19.13
CA ILE A 610 -0.31 -13.98 -19.68
C ILE A 610 -0.83 -15.38 -20.01
#